data_AF-A0A953KJF0-F1
#
_entry.id   AF-A0A953KJF0-F1
#
_cell.length_a   1.000
_cell.length_b   1.000
_cell.length_c   1.000
_cell.angle_alpha   90.00
_cell.angle_beta   90.00
_cell.angle_gamma   90.00
#
_symmetry.space_group_name_H-M   'P 1'
#
loop_
_entity.id
_entity.type
_entity.pdbx_description
1 polymer ?
#
loop_
_entity_poly.entity_id
_entity_poly.type
_entity_poly.pdbx_seq_one_letter_code
_entity_poly.pdbx_strand_id
1 'polypeptide(L)'
;MQRFFGVIIFLVYVTICSAQYIQINQGKFLIRDTPFTPVILNYGVNIRYEGDGQWISRMMSYYTNPAKYNCSNKQDCLDDLIADLRLIRSKGFNVIRVFNFEFGNNSDNVKEKRSGTVDISYYYGPQKFHPFIAPFEDHFVILDQLIDAARKADIKIILLAGGKHVEKFPRSAEYARYLEALASRYKDEPSIIAYDLLNEPSYFAKGLSKKEIYTLVRQWCGSIRSHTKNQLITIGLGDSKTTFDWDPKMLDVDFYSYHLYPDNQGNATPYRNQLFYFSQISDKPWIIGETGFAASSFNTGKPTDGDLNAQKDYFSKTYQYCMDCGGLAYSWWQFHDVSWSPDYGLVDSMDQLKPFGQMISEVAARPPHPEACIPDESYFQPIKGFTNFYSGKIIDEDGRPVAHALIVSSAVNGKSSFTFSRPDGTYNIYSKGTISVLKITAAGFENRRRSAFFDNTTTRLKKSVVDEKTFYERVKSNNYAFCKHLAEQSRDHCIFECGNDDTCRKECRARFEKEIRLCNIENKK
;
A
#
# COMPACT_ATOMS: atom_id res chain seq x y z
N MET A 1 28.64 53.86 -11.34
CA MET A 1 27.72 53.42 -10.26
C MET A 1 26.43 52.74 -10.78
N GLN A 2 26.44 52.11 -11.97
CA GLN A 2 25.27 51.45 -12.57
C GLN A 2 25.50 49.97 -12.94
N ARG A 3 26.69 49.41 -12.65
CA ARG A 3 27.02 48.00 -12.93
C ARG A 3 27.05 47.09 -11.69
N PHE A 4 26.82 47.65 -10.49
CA PHE A 4 26.80 46.88 -9.24
C PHE A 4 25.39 46.48 -8.76
N PHE A 5 24.33 47.05 -9.34
CA PHE A 5 22.93 46.72 -8.97
C PHE A 5 22.38 45.49 -9.71
N GLY A 6 22.94 45.11 -10.86
CA GLY A 6 22.48 43.95 -11.64
C GLY A 6 22.89 42.59 -11.05
N VAL A 7 24.00 42.54 -10.30
CA VAL A 7 24.53 41.29 -9.73
C VAL A 7 23.83 40.94 -8.41
N ILE A 8 23.36 41.93 -7.66
CA ILE A 8 22.64 41.70 -6.38
C ILE A 8 21.18 41.27 -6.63
N ILE A 9 20.53 41.73 -7.70
CA ILE A 9 19.16 41.30 -8.04
C ILE A 9 19.14 39.86 -8.56
N PHE A 10 20.22 39.38 -9.21
CA PHE A 10 20.32 37.98 -9.63
C PHE A 10 20.63 37.03 -8.46
N LEU A 11 21.30 37.50 -7.40
CA LEU A 11 21.60 36.69 -6.20
C LEU A 11 20.46 36.69 -5.17
N VAL A 12 19.53 37.64 -5.21
CA VAL A 12 18.34 37.68 -4.33
C VAL A 12 17.15 36.89 -4.92
N TYR A 13 17.14 36.61 -6.23
CA TYR A 13 16.17 35.71 -6.88
C TYR A 13 16.60 34.24 -6.95
N VAL A 14 17.78 33.90 -6.44
CA VAL A 14 18.16 32.52 -6.08
C VAL A 14 17.82 32.28 -4.60
N THR A 15 16.72 32.86 -4.13
CA THR A 15 15.96 32.28 -3.01
C THR A 15 15.35 30.98 -3.53
N ILE A 16 16.19 29.93 -3.50
CA ILE A 16 15.87 28.56 -3.15
C ILE A 16 14.39 28.24 -3.40
N CYS A 17 14.03 28.09 -4.67
CA CYS A 17 12.85 27.32 -5.04
C CYS A 17 13.22 25.84 -4.80
N SER A 18 13.57 25.47 -3.56
CA SER A 18 13.66 24.05 -3.23
C SER A 18 12.26 23.53 -3.37
N ALA A 19 12.06 22.64 -4.34
CA ALA A 19 10.81 21.93 -4.52
C ALA A 19 10.32 21.36 -3.17
N GLN A 20 9.02 21.44 -2.95
CA GLN A 20 8.37 21.16 -1.67
C GLN A 20 8.22 19.65 -1.41
N TYR A 21 9.32 18.91 -1.44
CA TYR A 21 9.28 17.48 -1.15
C TYR A 21 9.07 17.23 0.32
N ILE A 22 8.27 16.21 0.60
CA ILE A 22 8.15 15.67 1.95
C ILE A 22 9.34 14.75 2.19
N GLN A 23 10.01 14.96 3.31
CA GLN A 23 11.11 14.13 3.74
C GLN A 23 10.80 13.53 5.10
N ILE A 24 11.48 12.44 5.43
CA ILE A 24 11.46 11.87 6.76
C ILE A 24 12.80 12.20 7.42
N ASN A 25 12.76 12.90 8.55
CA ASN A 25 13.95 13.18 9.35
C ASN A 25 13.61 13.08 10.84
N GLN A 26 14.47 12.42 11.61
CA GLN A 26 14.30 12.20 13.05
C GLN A 26 12.90 11.67 13.42
N GLY A 27 12.38 10.74 12.62
CA GLY A 27 11.05 10.16 12.85
C GLY A 27 9.90 11.15 12.65
N LYS A 28 10.03 12.15 11.78
CA LYS A 28 8.96 13.09 11.43
C LYS A 28 8.92 13.31 9.93
N PHE A 29 7.73 13.44 9.38
CA PHE A 29 7.56 14.01 8.05
C PHE A 29 7.78 15.52 8.11
N LEU A 30 8.58 16.05 7.19
CA LEU A 30 8.93 17.46 7.10
C LEU A 30 8.63 17.97 5.69
N ILE A 31 8.14 19.21 5.61
CA ILE A 31 8.08 20.00 4.38
C ILE A 31 8.84 21.30 4.64
N ARG A 32 9.92 21.56 3.89
CA ARG A 32 10.82 22.72 4.13
C ARG A 32 11.26 22.82 5.60
N ASP A 33 11.73 21.72 6.15
CA ASP A 33 12.16 21.58 7.56
C ASP A 33 11.08 21.86 8.63
N THR A 34 9.83 22.08 8.20
CA THR A 34 8.69 22.26 9.09
C THR A 34 7.94 20.94 9.24
N PRO A 35 7.53 20.55 10.45
CA PRO A 35 6.70 19.37 10.66
C PRO A 35 5.47 19.38 9.75
N PHE A 36 5.27 18.27 9.05
CA PHE A 36 4.09 17.98 8.25
C PHE A 36 3.48 16.70 8.81
N THR A 37 2.26 16.73 9.32
CA THR A 37 1.58 15.50 9.77
C THR A 37 0.58 15.07 8.70
N PRO A 38 0.83 13.98 7.96
CA PRO A 38 -0.15 13.50 6.99
C PRO A 38 -1.41 12.99 7.70
N VAL A 39 -2.55 13.52 7.27
CA VAL A 39 -3.89 13.00 7.56
C VAL A 39 -4.46 12.58 6.23
N ILE A 40 -4.59 11.27 6.05
CA ILE A 40 -4.71 10.65 4.74
C ILE A 40 -6.13 10.11 4.55
N LEU A 41 -6.68 10.24 3.35
CA LEU A 41 -7.93 9.59 2.96
C LEU A 41 -7.69 8.69 1.76
N ASN A 42 -8.16 7.44 1.82
CA ASN A 42 -8.16 6.57 0.64
C ASN A 42 -9.20 7.07 -0.36
N TYR A 43 -8.77 7.33 -1.58
CA TYR A 43 -9.58 7.93 -2.65
C TYR A 43 -9.42 7.13 -3.95
N GLY A 44 -10.52 6.59 -4.43
CA GLY A 44 -10.58 5.80 -5.65
C GLY A 44 -10.79 6.68 -6.87
N VAL A 45 -10.16 6.30 -7.97
CA VAL A 45 -10.34 6.93 -9.28
C VAL A 45 -10.74 5.90 -10.34
N ASN A 46 -11.23 6.38 -11.48
CA ASN A 46 -11.38 5.57 -12.68
C ASN A 46 -10.76 6.28 -13.89
N ILE A 47 -10.50 5.50 -14.93
CA ILE A 47 -10.18 6.01 -16.26
C ILE A 47 -11.45 5.91 -17.12
N ARG A 48 -11.81 7.00 -17.80
CA ARG A 48 -12.97 7.12 -18.68
C ARG A 48 -12.51 7.14 -20.14
N TYR A 49 -13.34 6.54 -20.99
CA TYR A 49 -13.13 6.45 -22.43
C TYR A 49 -14.36 6.94 -23.17
N GLU A 50 -14.16 7.84 -24.13
CA GLU A 50 -15.21 8.25 -25.06
C GLU A 50 -14.59 8.49 -26.43
N GLY A 51 -14.98 7.67 -27.43
CA GLY A 51 -14.32 7.64 -28.73
C GLY A 51 -12.85 7.24 -28.62
N ASP A 52 -11.96 8.20 -28.88
CA ASP A 52 -10.50 8.09 -28.72
C ASP A 52 -9.97 8.93 -27.54
N GLY A 53 -10.83 9.64 -26.81
CA GLY A 53 -10.46 10.42 -25.64
C GLY A 53 -10.36 9.58 -24.37
N GLN A 54 -9.40 9.94 -23.50
CA GLN A 54 -9.18 9.32 -22.20
C GLN A 54 -8.99 10.37 -21.10
N TRP A 55 -9.62 10.18 -19.95
CA TRP A 55 -9.46 11.08 -18.80
C TRP A 55 -9.73 10.41 -17.46
N ILE A 56 -9.24 11.03 -16.40
CA ILE A 56 -9.46 10.58 -15.03
C ILE A 56 -10.83 11.06 -14.53
N SER A 57 -11.48 10.23 -13.70
CA SER A 57 -12.68 10.61 -12.96
C SER A 57 -12.59 10.10 -11.53
N ARG A 58 -13.46 10.61 -10.66
CA ARG A 58 -13.77 9.95 -9.39
C ARG A 58 -14.24 8.51 -9.62
N MET A 59 -14.09 7.65 -8.60
CA MET A 59 -14.52 6.26 -8.69
C MET A 59 -16.03 6.15 -8.92
N MET A 60 -16.44 5.27 -9.83
CA MET A 60 -17.84 5.09 -10.20
C MET A 60 -18.70 4.59 -9.05
N SER A 61 -18.15 3.79 -8.15
CA SER A 61 -18.89 3.31 -7.00
C SER A 61 -19.21 4.41 -5.98
N TYR A 62 -18.71 5.63 -6.17
CA TYR A 62 -19.10 6.80 -5.37
C TYR A 62 -20.41 7.42 -5.82
N TYR A 63 -20.97 7.03 -6.97
CA TYR A 63 -22.28 7.51 -7.38
C TYR A 63 -23.39 6.63 -6.79
N THR A 64 -24.30 7.28 -6.06
CA THR A 64 -25.43 6.65 -5.35
C THR A 64 -26.49 6.08 -6.30
N ASN A 65 -26.55 6.61 -7.52
CA ASN A 65 -27.35 6.10 -8.62
C ASN A 65 -26.49 6.03 -9.90
N PRO A 66 -26.28 4.85 -10.51
CA PRO A 66 -25.54 4.71 -11.76
C PRO A 66 -26.13 5.52 -12.92
N ALA A 67 -27.43 5.83 -12.89
CA ALA A 67 -28.09 6.70 -13.86
C ALA A 67 -27.88 8.21 -13.59
N LYS A 68 -27.34 8.58 -12.42
CA LYS A 68 -26.88 9.94 -12.04
C LYS A 68 -25.36 10.05 -12.13
N TYR A 69 -24.73 9.24 -12.97
CA TYR A 69 -23.33 9.41 -13.29
C TYR A 69 -23.15 10.74 -14.03
N ASN A 70 -22.87 11.80 -13.27
CA ASN A 70 -23.04 13.18 -13.75
C ASN A 70 -21.89 13.69 -14.61
N CYS A 71 -20.73 13.03 -14.61
CA CYS A 71 -19.61 13.53 -15.39
C CYS A 71 -19.71 13.06 -16.85
N SER A 72 -20.29 13.94 -17.68
CA SER A 72 -20.71 13.66 -19.06
C SER A 72 -19.61 13.91 -20.09
N ASN A 73 -18.58 14.66 -19.72
CA ASN A 73 -17.43 15.00 -20.54
C ASN A 73 -16.17 15.15 -19.65
N LYS A 74 -15.00 15.31 -20.28
CA LYS A 74 -13.72 15.47 -19.57
C LYS A 74 -13.73 16.59 -18.52
N GLN A 75 -14.28 17.75 -18.85
CA GLN A 75 -14.27 18.91 -17.94
C GLN A 75 -15.13 18.63 -16.70
N ASP A 76 -16.34 18.12 -16.88
CA ASP A 76 -17.22 17.76 -15.75
C ASP A 76 -16.54 16.73 -14.82
N CYS A 77 -15.86 15.72 -15.38
CA CYS A 77 -15.20 14.69 -14.57
C CYS A 77 -14.04 15.24 -13.75
N LEU A 78 -13.31 16.21 -14.30
CA LEU A 78 -12.24 16.90 -13.58
C LEU A 78 -12.80 17.85 -12.52
N ASP A 79 -13.91 18.52 -12.79
CA ASP A 79 -14.56 19.41 -11.83
C ASP A 79 -15.15 18.64 -10.65
N ASP A 80 -15.80 17.51 -10.89
CA ASP A 80 -16.27 16.58 -9.83
C ASP A 80 -15.10 16.08 -8.97
N LEU A 81 -14.01 15.64 -9.61
CA LEU A 81 -12.79 15.20 -8.92
C LEU A 81 -12.22 16.33 -8.05
N ILE A 82 -12.08 17.54 -8.58
CA ILE A 82 -11.56 18.70 -7.83
C ILE A 82 -12.50 19.06 -6.68
N ALA A 83 -13.81 18.96 -6.88
CA ALA A 83 -14.80 19.23 -5.83
C ALA A 83 -14.65 18.25 -4.65
N ASP A 84 -14.47 16.96 -4.93
CA ASP A 84 -14.18 15.95 -3.91
C ASP A 84 -12.89 16.29 -3.15
N LEU A 85 -11.80 16.56 -3.87
CA LEU A 85 -10.51 16.88 -3.26
C LEU A 85 -10.58 18.16 -2.40
N ARG A 86 -11.35 19.17 -2.82
CA ARG A 86 -11.60 20.38 -2.00
C ARG A 86 -12.41 20.07 -0.75
N LEU A 87 -13.43 19.21 -0.85
CA LEU A 87 -14.18 18.75 0.31
C LEU A 87 -13.24 18.03 1.30
N ILE A 88 -12.45 17.07 0.82
CA ILE A 88 -11.45 16.34 1.60
C ILE A 88 -10.51 17.32 2.32
N ARG A 89 -9.96 18.28 1.59
CA ARG A 89 -9.09 19.33 2.15
C ARG A 89 -9.78 20.13 3.24
N SER A 90 -11.04 20.53 3.01
CA SER A 90 -11.83 21.31 3.95
C SER A 90 -12.14 20.60 5.27
N LYS A 91 -12.03 19.26 5.31
CA LYS A 91 -12.23 18.45 6.53
C LYS A 91 -10.94 18.19 7.30
N GLY A 92 -9.80 18.66 6.81
CA GLY A 92 -8.52 18.54 7.52
C GLY A 92 -7.61 17.44 6.98
N PHE A 93 -8.06 16.64 6.02
CA PHE A 93 -7.15 15.79 5.25
C PHE A 93 -6.21 16.66 4.41
N ASN A 94 -4.96 16.25 4.27
CA ASN A 94 -3.95 16.95 3.48
C ASN A 94 -3.22 16.03 2.49
N VAL A 95 -3.54 14.74 2.52
CA VAL A 95 -3.04 13.72 1.60
C VAL A 95 -4.19 12.80 1.19
N ILE A 96 -4.19 12.35 -0.06
CA ILE A 96 -4.97 11.19 -0.49
C ILE A 96 -4.05 10.00 -0.78
N ARG A 97 -4.49 8.81 -0.41
CA ARG A 97 -3.93 7.56 -0.93
C ARG A 97 -4.79 7.11 -2.10
N VAL A 98 -4.24 7.17 -3.30
CA VAL A 98 -4.97 6.90 -4.54
C VAL A 98 -4.96 5.41 -4.79
N PHE A 99 -6.14 4.82 -5.03
CA PHE A 99 -6.30 3.43 -5.46
C PHE A 99 -7.16 3.34 -6.72
N ASN A 100 -7.22 2.15 -7.30
CA ASN A 100 -7.93 1.83 -8.54
C ASN A 100 -7.31 2.50 -9.79
N PHE A 101 -6.02 2.82 -9.72
CA PHE A 101 -5.17 3.36 -10.80
C PHE A 101 -3.86 2.56 -10.97
N GLU A 102 -3.65 1.55 -10.13
CA GLU A 102 -2.42 0.80 -10.04
C GLU A 102 -2.13 -0.10 -11.25
N PHE A 103 -0.85 -0.42 -11.44
CA PHE A 103 -0.40 -1.42 -12.39
C PHE A 103 -1.05 -2.76 -12.10
N GLY A 104 -1.90 -3.22 -13.00
CA GLY A 104 -2.48 -4.55 -12.91
C GLY A 104 -3.64 -4.68 -11.93
N ASN A 105 -4.61 -3.77 -12.01
CA ASN A 105 -5.82 -3.82 -11.21
C ASN A 105 -6.76 -4.99 -11.60
N ASN A 106 -7.50 -5.47 -10.60
CA ASN A 106 -8.43 -6.59 -10.62
C ASN A 106 -9.66 -6.34 -11.48
N SER A 107 -9.93 -7.26 -12.38
CA SER A 107 -11.16 -8.00 -12.17
C SER A 107 -10.84 -9.48 -12.29
N ASP A 108 -11.20 -10.24 -11.26
CA ASP A 108 -11.12 -11.71 -11.26
C ASP A 108 -11.95 -12.33 -12.41
N ASN A 109 -12.69 -11.50 -13.17
CA ASN A 109 -13.48 -11.85 -14.35
C ASN A 109 -12.71 -11.77 -15.68
N VAL A 110 -11.48 -11.27 -15.69
CA VAL A 110 -10.63 -11.38 -16.87
C VAL A 110 -10.00 -12.76 -16.81
N LYS A 111 -10.66 -13.73 -17.46
CA LYS A 111 -10.00 -14.99 -17.80
C LYS A 111 -8.65 -14.62 -18.39
N GLU A 112 -7.56 -15.06 -17.76
CA GLU A 112 -6.21 -15.06 -18.32
C GLU A 112 -6.30 -15.60 -19.75
N LYS A 113 -6.52 -14.72 -20.73
CA LYS A 113 -6.20 -15.05 -22.10
C LYS A 113 -4.68 -15.14 -22.09
N ARG A 114 -4.16 -16.22 -22.65
CA ARG A 114 -2.75 -16.62 -22.69
C ARG A 114 -1.79 -15.59 -23.35
N SER A 115 -2.18 -14.32 -23.46
CA SER A 115 -1.48 -13.24 -24.15
C SER A 115 -0.64 -12.32 -23.25
N GLY A 116 -0.59 -12.52 -21.93
CA GLY A 116 0.32 -11.76 -21.06
C GLY A 116 0.03 -10.26 -20.95
N THR A 117 -1.12 -9.78 -21.42
CA THR A 117 -1.52 -8.37 -21.33
C THR A 117 -1.98 -8.01 -19.91
N VAL A 118 -1.43 -6.93 -19.35
CA VAL A 118 -1.85 -6.36 -18.05
C VAL A 118 -3.14 -5.58 -18.24
N ASP A 119 -4.15 -5.92 -17.43
CA ASP A 119 -5.48 -5.32 -17.47
C ASP A 119 -5.62 -4.22 -16.40
N ILE A 120 -6.34 -3.16 -16.73
CA ILE A 120 -6.91 -2.22 -15.77
C ILE A 120 -8.40 -2.30 -16.02
N SER A 121 -9.18 -2.78 -15.06
CA SER A 121 -10.64 -2.90 -15.22
C SER A 121 -11.27 -1.55 -15.59
N TYR A 122 -11.71 -1.44 -16.84
CA TYR A 122 -12.39 -0.29 -17.41
C TYR A 122 -13.90 -0.48 -17.29
N TYR A 123 -14.61 0.50 -16.74
CA TYR A 123 -16.01 0.33 -16.39
C TYR A 123 -17.02 0.86 -17.43
N TYR A 124 -16.63 1.59 -18.48
CA TYR A 124 -17.58 2.05 -19.50
C TYR A 124 -16.96 2.24 -20.89
N GLY A 125 -17.67 1.73 -21.92
CA GLY A 125 -17.29 1.67 -23.33
C GLY A 125 -17.27 0.23 -23.87
N PRO A 126 -17.37 -0.02 -25.20
CA PRO A 126 -16.95 -1.33 -25.72
C PRO A 126 -15.55 -1.60 -25.19
N GLN A 127 -15.30 -2.77 -24.59
CA GLN A 127 -14.01 -3.12 -23.99
C GLN A 127 -12.90 -3.01 -25.05
N LYS A 128 -12.35 -1.81 -25.22
CA LYS A 128 -11.11 -1.59 -25.95
C LYS A 128 -10.02 -2.02 -24.98
N PHE A 129 -9.43 -3.17 -25.25
CA PHE A 129 -8.21 -3.59 -24.58
C PHE A 129 -7.13 -2.57 -24.92
N HIS A 130 -6.79 -1.71 -23.97
CA HIS A 130 -5.60 -0.87 -24.07
C HIS A 130 -4.46 -1.66 -23.45
N PRO A 131 -3.53 -2.19 -24.27
CA PRO A 131 -2.40 -2.92 -23.75
C PRO A 131 -1.58 -1.99 -22.88
N PHE A 132 -1.49 -2.31 -21.59
CA PHE A 132 -0.66 -1.58 -20.64
C PHE A 132 0.80 -1.99 -20.85
N ILE A 133 1.40 -1.50 -21.93
CA ILE A 133 2.76 -1.83 -22.37
C ILE A 133 3.57 -0.52 -22.38
N ALA A 134 4.88 -0.65 -22.15
CA ALA A 134 5.81 0.47 -22.31
C ALA A 134 5.60 1.15 -23.68
N PRO A 135 5.69 2.49 -23.76
CA PRO A 135 6.26 3.40 -22.77
C PRO A 135 5.32 3.93 -21.67
N PHE A 136 4.08 3.42 -21.54
CA PHE A 136 3.08 3.84 -20.53
C PHE A 136 2.63 5.32 -20.59
N GLU A 137 2.99 6.06 -21.64
CA GLU A 137 2.75 7.51 -21.74
C GLU A 137 1.25 7.86 -21.64
N ASP A 138 0.37 7.10 -22.31
CA ASP A 138 -1.08 7.34 -22.27
C ASP A 138 -1.62 7.27 -20.83
N HIS A 139 -1.13 6.33 -20.04
CA HIS A 139 -1.50 6.21 -18.63
C HIS A 139 -0.97 7.38 -17.80
N PHE A 140 0.26 7.81 -18.06
CA PHE A 140 0.85 8.95 -17.36
C PHE A 140 0.18 10.28 -17.70
N VAL A 141 -0.26 10.50 -18.94
CA VAL A 141 -1.07 11.68 -19.32
C VAL A 141 -2.38 11.74 -18.52
N ILE A 142 -2.93 10.59 -18.12
CA ILE A 142 -4.13 10.53 -17.27
C ILE A 142 -3.76 10.80 -15.80
N LEU A 143 -2.63 10.27 -15.33
CA LEU A 143 -2.12 10.55 -13.98
C LEU A 143 -1.79 12.04 -13.80
N ASP A 144 -1.29 12.72 -14.83
CA ASP A 144 -1.05 14.16 -14.83
C ASP A 144 -2.33 14.94 -14.51
N GLN A 145 -3.49 14.48 -15.00
CA GLN A 145 -4.78 15.12 -14.71
C GLN A 145 -5.16 15.01 -13.23
N LEU A 146 -4.87 13.87 -12.58
CA LEU A 146 -5.09 13.68 -11.15
C LEU A 146 -4.12 14.54 -10.33
N ILE A 147 -2.85 14.59 -10.72
CA ILE A 147 -1.84 15.44 -10.08
C ILE A 147 -2.27 16.91 -10.16
N ASP A 148 -2.72 17.37 -11.32
CA ASP A 148 -3.22 18.73 -11.50
C ASP A 148 -4.46 19.03 -10.65
N ALA A 149 -5.40 18.07 -10.54
CA ALA A 149 -6.54 18.20 -9.66
C ALA A 149 -6.12 18.31 -8.19
N ALA A 150 -5.17 17.48 -7.75
CA ALA A 150 -4.63 17.50 -6.39
C ALA A 150 -3.89 18.82 -6.08
N ARG A 151 -3.09 19.34 -7.01
CA ARG A 151 -2.46 20.67 -6.89
C ARG A 151 -3.50 21.79 -6.74
N LYS A 152 -4.55 21.78 -7.56
CA LYS A 152 -5.66 22.78 -7.49
C LYS A 152 -6.44 22.71 -6.18
N ALA A 153 -6.43 21.56 -5.50
CA ALA A 153 -7.08 21.34 -4.21
C ALA A 153 -6.11 21.45 -3.02
N ASP A 154 -4.83 21.73 -3.24
CA ASP A 154 -3.78 21.74 -2.21
C ASP A 154 -3.72 20.43 -1.39
N ILE A 155 -3.75 19.30 -2.11
CA ILE A 155 -3.65 17.95 -1.56
C ILE A 155 -2.43 17.24 -2.12
N LYS A 156 -1.75 16.45 -1.27
CA LYS A 156 -0.64 15.57 -1.66
C LYS A 156 -1.14 14.15 -1.96
N ILE A 157 -0.32 13.36 -2.65
CA ILE A 157 -0.67 12.03 -3.15
C ILE A 157 0.32 10.99 -2.61
N ILE A 158 -0.22 9.94 -1.99
CA ILE A 158 0.42 8.61 -1.93
C ILE A 158 -0.19 7.80 -3.07
N LEU A 159 0.62 7.36 -4.02
CA LEU A 159 0.14 6.63 -5.19
C LEU A 159 0.33 5.13 -4.97
N LEU A 160 -0.77 4.37 -4.88
CA LEU A 160 -0.71 2.91 -4.99
C LEU A 160 -0.29 2.55 -6.41
N ALA A 161 0.92 2.04 -6.56
CA ALA A 161 1.53 1.78 -7.85
C ALA A 161 1.25 0.35 -8.36
N GLY A 162 1.07 -0.62 -7.45
CA GLY A 162 0.95 -2.04 -7.79
C GLY A 162 -0.37 -2.68 -7.35
N GLY A 163 -1.01 -3.38 -8.28
CA GLY A 163 -2.22 -4.18 -8.06
C GLY A 163 -1.94 -5.64 -7.72
N LYS A 164 -2.97 -6.50 -7.76
CA LYS A 164 -2.78 -7.93 -7.43
C LYS A 164 -1.82 -8.59 -8.43
N HIS A 165 -1.09 -9.59 -7.95
CA HIS A 165 -0.22 -10.48 -8.75
C HIS A 165 1.03 -9.85 -9.35
N VAL A 166 1.34 -8.59 -9.05
CA VAL A 166 2.56 -7.94 -9.53
C VAL A 166 3.83 -8.59 -8.99
N GLU A 167 3.74 -9.38 -7.94
CA GLU A 167 4.86 -10.16 -7.39
C GLU A 167 5.27 -11.36 -8.26
N LYS A 168 4.39 -11.83 -9.15
CA LYS A 168 4.61 -13.06 -9.92
C LYS A 168 5.40 -12.77 -11.18
N PHE A 169 6.32 -13.66 -11.53
CA PHE A 169 6.98 -13.63 -12.84
C PHE A 169 6.00 -14.03 -13.96
N PRO A 170 6.02 -13.41 -15.15
CA PRO A 170 6.91 -12.31 -15.60
C PRO A 170 6.46 -10.90 -15.19
N ARG A 171 5.25 -10.76 -14.64
CA ARG A 171 4.62 -9.47 -14.29
C ARG A 171 5.45 -8.61 -13.33
N SER A 172 6.23 -9.22 -12.44
CA SER A 172 7.15 -8.51 -11.54
C SER A 172 8.25 -7.74 -12.24
N ALA A 173 8.72 -8.22 -13.40
CA ALA A 173 9.72 -7.53 -14.21
C ALA A 173 9.09 -6.36 -15.00
N GLU A 174 7.87 -6.54 -15.52
CA GLU A 174 7.11 -5.45 -16.14
C GLU A 174 6.78 -4.35 -15.15
N TYR A 175 6.39 -4.74 -13.94
CA TYR A 175 6.10 -3.80 -12.87
C TYR A 175 7.35 -3.00 -12.48
N ALA A 176 8.53 -3.62 -12.42
CA ALA A 176 9.78 -2.90 -12.21
C ALA A 176 10.05 -1.84 -13.29
N ARG A 177 9.81 -2.15 -14.58
CA ARG A 177 9.91 -1.17 -15.69
C ARG A 177 8.87 -0.06 -15.58
N TYR A 178 7.65 -0.39 -15.16
CA TYR A 178 6.63 0.62 -14.89
C TYR A 178 7.07 1.58 -13.78
N LEU A 179 7.56 1.05 -12.65
CA LEU A 179 8.09 1.85 -11.55
C LEU A 179 9.26 2.74 -11.97
N GLU A 180 10.15 2.22 -12.82
CA GLU A 180 11.25 3.00 -13.40
C GLU A 180 10.73 4.16 -14.26
N ALA A 181 9.80 3.89 -15.18
CA ALA A 181 9.22 4.91 -16.05
C ALA A 181 8.41 5.96 -15.26
N LEU A 182 7.65 5.51 -14.26
CA LEU A 182 6.90 6.35 -13.33
C LEU A 182 7.85 7.29 -12.57
N ALA A 183 8.90 6.75 -11.98
CA ALA A 183 9.90 7.53 -11.25
C ALA A 183 10.66 8.50 -12.17
N SER A 184 11.01 8.07 -13.39
CA SER A 184 11.66 8.94 -14.38
C SER A 184 10.80 10.13 -14.77
N ARG A 185 9.49 9.94 -15.01
CA ARG A 185 8.58 11.01 -15.38
C ARG A 185 8.33 11.98 -14.22
N TYR A 186 8.10 11.45 -13.02
CA TYR A 186 7.62 12.22 -11.88
C TYR A 186 8.70 12.56 -10.84
N LYS A 187 9.99 12.34 -11.14
CA LYS A 187 11.10 12.69 -10.22
C LYS A 187 11.04 14.11 -9.67
N ASP A 188 10.52 15.04 -10.48
CA ASP A 188 10.41 16.46 -10.16
C ASP A 188 9.00 16.88 -9.69
N GLU A 189 8.12 15.93 -9.37
CA GLU A 189 6.74 16.17 -8.91
C GLU A 189 6.63 16.15 -7.38
N PRO A 190 6.43 17.31 -6.71
CA PRO A 190 6.32 17.38 -5.24
C PRO A 190 4.90 17.11 -4.71
N SER A 191 3.91 16.91 -5.57
CA SER A 191 2.56 16.52 -5.13
C SER A 191 2.50 15.02 -4.81
N ILE A 192 3.28 14.20 -5.49
CA ILE A 192 3.47 12.79 -5.11
C ILE A 192 4.50 12.76 -3.99
N ILE A 193 4.08 12.29 -2.82
CA ILE A 193 4.93 12.24 -1.63
C ILE A 193 5.49 10.83 -1.39
N ALA A 194 4.77 9.81 -1.85
CA ALA A 194 5.23 8.44 -1.78
C ALA A 194 4.63 7.55 -2.88
N TYR A 195 5.39 6.55 -3.29
CA TYR A 195 4.88 5.39 -4.03
C TYR A 195 4.59 4.26 -3.03
N ASP A 196 3.34 3.80 -2.98
CA ASP A 196 2.94 2.60 -2.26
C ASP A 196 3.02 1.42 -3.22
N LEU A 197 3.97 0.52 -2.99
CA LEU A 197 4.35 -0.51 -3.95
C LEU A 197 3.28 -1.57 -4.16
N LEU A 198 2.48 -1.90 -3.14
CA LEU A 198 1.52 -3.00 -3.23
C LEU A 198 0.54 -2.99 -2.07
N ASN A 199 -0.74 -3.18 -2.39
CA ASN A 199 -1.81 -3.22 -1.39
C ASN A 199 -1.94 -4.58 -0.72
N GLU A 200 -1.78 -4.60 0.60
CA GLU A 200 -2.00 -5.74 1.52
C GLU A 200 -1.48 -7.08 1.00
N PRO A 201 -0.18 -7.18 0.69
CA PRO A 201 0.33 -8.31 -0.05
C PRO A 201 0.25 -9.63 0.73
N SER A 202 0.17 -9.61 2.06
CA SER A 202 -0.09 -10.82 2.87
C SER A 202 -1.41 -11.51 2.56
N TYR A 203 -2.41 -10.79 2.02
CA TYR A 203 -3.70 -11.38 1.64
C TYR A 203 -3.71 -11.91 0.20
N PHE A 204 -3.01 -11.26 -0.72
CA PHE A 204 -3.14 -11.52 -2.17
C PHE A 204 -1.87 -12.02 -2.86
N ALA A 205 -0.70 -11.77 -2.29
CA ALA A 205 0.64 -12.07 -2.83
C ALA A 205 1.37 -13.11 -1.96
N LYS A 206 0.80 -14.33 -1.93
CA LYS A 206 1.27 -15.45 -1.11
C LYS A 206 2.23 -16.36 -1.85
N GLY A 207 3.03 -17.12 -1.10
CA GLY A 207 3.85 -18.21 -1.61
C GLY A 207 5.33 -17.87 -1.79
N LEU A 208 5.70 -16.61 -1.61
CA LEU A 208 7.11 -16.18 -1.54
C LEU A 208 7.63 -16.32 -0.11
N SER A 209 8.88 -16.75 0.03
CA SER A 209 9.63 -16.67 1.28
C SER A 209 10.01 -15.22 1.59
N LYS A 210 10.28 -14.90 2.86
CA LYS A 210 10.74 -13.56 3.27
C LYS A 210 11.96 -13.06 2.46
N LYS A 211 12.87 -13.97 2.08
CA LYS A 211 14.07 -13.65 1.30
C LYS A 211 13.74 -13.29 -0.15
N GLU A 212 12.78 -13.99 -0.75
CA GLU A 212 12.27 -13.67 -2.09
C GLU A 212 11.52 -12.34 -2.08
N ILE A 213 10.71 -12.09 -1.04
CA ILE A 213 10.02 -10.80 -0.85
C ILE A 213 11.02 -9.65 -0.73
N TYR A 214 12.04 -9.78 0.13
CA TYR A 214 13.09 -8.75 0.25
C TYR A 214 13.76 -8.48 -1.09
N THR A 215 14.14 -9.54 -1.81
CA THR A 215 14.78 -9.45 -3.13
C THR A 215 13.91 -8.68 -4.12
N LEU A 216 12.62 -9.02 -4.18
CA LEU A 216 11.65 -8.41 -5.06
C LEU A 216 11.43 -6.93 -4.73
N VAL A 217 11.20 -6.61 -3.44
CA VAL A 217 10.98 -5.23 -2.99
C VAL A 217 12.22 -4.37 -3.21
N ARG A 218 13.42 -4.90 -2.96
CA ARG A 218 14.68 -4.19 -3.23
C ARG A 218 14.86 -3.86 -4.71
N GLN A 219 14.44 -4.76 -5.61
CA GLN A 219 14.42 -4.50 -7.06
C GLN A 219 13.45 -3.36 -7.42
N TRP A 220 12.24 -3.38 -6.87
CA TRP A 220 11.24 -2.33 -7.09
C TRP A 220 11.72 -0.96 -6.57
N CYS A 221 12.24 -0.93 -5.34
CA CYS A 221 12.83 0.28 -4.76
C CYS A 221 14.01 0.77 -5.60
N GLY A 222 14.90 -0.13 -6.05
CA GLY A 222 16.02 0.20 -6.93
C GLY A 222 15.58 0.83 -8.26
N SER A 223 14.46 0.35 -8.82
CA SER A 223 13.88 0.88 -10.07
C SER A 223 13.37 2.32 -9.92
N ILE A 224 12.84 2.66 -8.74
CA ILE A 224 12.45 4.04 -8.42
C ILE A 224 13.69 4.90 -8.14
N ARG A 225 14.62 4.37 -7.33
CA ARG A 225 15.81 5.08 -6.85
C ARG A 225 16.85 5.36 -7.92
N SER A 226 16.81 4.69 -9.07
CA SER A 226 17.65 5.02 -10.23
C SER A 226 17.33 6.39 -10.83
N HIS A 227 16.11 6.91 -10.61
CA HIS A 227 15.66 8.19 -11.18
C HIS A 227 15.35 9.28 -10.15
N THR A 228 14.97 8.91 -8.92
CA THR A 228 14.61 9.90 -7.89
C THR A 228 15.00 9.49 -6.46
N LYS A 229 15.40 10.49 -5.68
CA LYS A 229 15.56 10.41 -4.21
C LYS A 229 14.55 11.27 -3.46
N ASN A 230 13.66 11.95 -4.18
CA ASN A 230 12.78 12.98 -3.63
C ASN A 230 11.49 12.39 -3.05
N GLN A 231 10.83 11.51 -3.81
CA GLN A 231 9.61 10.82 -3.37
C GLN A 231 9.97 9.67 -2.43
N LEU A 232 9.12 9.44 -1.43
CA LEU A 232 9.26 8.31 -0.51
C LEU A 232 8.71 7.02 -1.15
N ILE A 233 9.03 5.88 -0.54
CA ILE A 233 8.59 4.55 -0.95
C ILE A 233 8.04 3.85 0.28
N THR A 234 6.87 3.24 0.14
CA THR A 234 6.19 2.47 1.17
C THR A 234 5.55 1.22 0.56
N ILE A 235 4.94 0.40 1.41
CA ILE A 235 4.15 -0.75 1.01
C ILE A 235 3.00 -0.96 2.02
N GLY A 236 1.78 -1.13 1.53
CA GLY A 236 0.59 -1.35 2.33
C GLY A 236 0.58 -2.73 2.99
N LEU A 237 1.15 -2.85 4.19
CA LEU A 237 1.18 -4.08 4.99
C LEU A 237 -0.15 -4.32 5.69
N GLY A 238 -0.49 -5.59 5.95
CA GLY A 238 -1.72 -5.95 6.67
C GLY A 238 -1.56 -5.95 8.20
N ASP A 239 -2.34 -6.82 8.83
CA ASP A 239 -2.30 -7.07 10.28
C ASP A 239 -0.96 -7.68 10.74
N SER A 240 -0.82 -7.95 12.05
CA SER A 240 0.38 -8.56 12.65
C SER A 240 0.91 -9.81 11.91
N LYS A 241 0.06 -10.57 11.20
CA LYS A 241 0.45 -11.76 10.45
C LYS A 241 1.32 -11.46 9.24
N THR A 242 1.38 -10.21 8.77
CA THR A 242 2.35 -9.78 7.75
C THR A 242 3.79 -10.12 8.14
N THR A 243 4.09 -10.22 9.44
CA THR A 243 5.38 -10.67 9.97
C THR A 243 5.76 -12.10 9.53
N PHE A 244 4.82 -12.93 9.07
CA PHE A 244 5.16 -14.26 8.54
C PHE A 244 5.73 -14.21 7.12
N ASP A 245 5.42 -13.21 6.31
CA ASP A 245 5.81 -13.14 4.91
C ASP A 245 6.44 -11.78 4.58
N TRP A 246 5.64 -10.73 4.54
CA TRP A 246 6.01 -9.36 4.25
C TRP A 246 6.53 -8.66 5.52
N ASP A 247 7.58 -9.26 6.12
CA ASP A 247 8.18 -8.83 7.37
C ASP A 247 8.75 -7.40 7.27
N PRO A 248 8.24 -6.41 8.03
CA PRO A 248 8.61 -5.01 7.87
C PRO A 248 10.12 -4.79 7.98
N LYS A 249 10.81 -5.43 8.94
CA LYS A 249 12.27 -5.30 9.12
C LYS A 249 13.10 -5.80 7.94
N MET A 250 12.46 -6.53 7.03
CA MET A 250 13.08 -7.01 5.81
C MET A 250 12.70 -6.20 4.58
N LEU A 251 11.97 -5.08 4.69
CA LEU A 251 11.53 -4.32 3.52
C LEU A 251 12.40 -3.07 3.32
N ASP A 252 12.92 -2.89 2.12
CA ASP A 252 13.80 -1.76 1.77
C ASP A 252 13.00 -0.49 1.39
N VAL A 253 12.01 -0.15 2.20
CA VAL A 253 11.13 1.02 2.04
C VAL A 253 11.52 2.14 3.02
N ASP A 254 11.06 3.37 2.82
CA ASP A 254 11.39 4.49 3.72
C ASP A 254 10.54 4.51 4.98
N PHE A 255 9.30 4.01 4.89
CA PHE A 255 8.38 3.86 6.01
C PHE A 255 7.41 2.68 5.79
N TYR A 256 6.82 2.19 6.87
CA TYR A 256 5.82 1.11 6.83
C TYR A 256 4.39 1.68 6.85
N SER A 257 3.49 1.08 6.08
CA SER A 257 2.09 1.50 6.00
C SER A 257 1.19 0.34 6.42
N TYR A 258 0.73 0.29 7.67
CA TYR A 258 -0.06 -0.83 8.18
C TYR A 258 -1.56 -0.61 7.98
N HIS A 259 -2.26 -1.68 7.59
CA HIS A 259 -3.69 -1.69 7.34
C HIS A 259 -4.35 -2.51 8.45
N LEU A 260 -5.25 -1.88 9.18
CA LEU A 260 -5.84 -2.46 10.38
C LEU A 260 -7.30 -2.06 10.49
N TYR A 261 -8.19 -3.04 10.55
CA TYR A 261 -9.63 -2.84 10.73
C TYR A 261 -10.08 -3.54 12.01
N PRO A 262 -11.19 -3.10 12.63
CA PRO A 262 -11.81 -3.84 13.73
C PRO A 262 -12.24 -5.23 13.24
N ASP A 263 -12.24 -6.23 14.13
CA ASP A 263 -12.78 -7.55 13.79
C ASP A 263 -14.28 -7.58 14.10
N ASN A 264 -15.10 -7.65 13.05
CA ASN A 264 -16.56 -7.71 13.11
C ASN A 264 -17.09 -9.01 13.78
N GLN A 265 -16.21 -9.96 14.15
CA GLN A 265 -16.57 -11.29 14.67
C GLN A 265 -16.27 -11.50 16.16
N GLY A 266 -16.00 -10.44 16.92
CA GLY A 266 -15.84 -10.54 18.38
C GLY A 266 -14.59 -11.29 18.85
N ASN A 267 -13.62 -11.57 17.96
CA ASN A 267 -12.27 -11.90 18.43
C ASN A 267 -11.53 -10.60 18.67
N ALA A 268 -11.68 -10.08 19.89
CA ALA A 268 -10.80 -9.08 20.44
C ALA A 268 -9.35 -9.63 20.48
N THR A 269 -8.61 -9.48 19.39
CA THR A 269 -7.35 -8.79 19.60
C THR A 269 -7.72 -7.32 19.53
N PRO A 270 -7.70 -6.61 20.66
CA PRO A 270 -8.01 -5.20 20.63
C PRO A 270 -7.14 -4.56 19.57
N TYR A 271 -7.75 -3.82 18.65
CA TYR A 271 -7.06 -3.00 17.65
C TYR A 271 -5.80 -2.31 18.23
N ARG A 272 -5.93 -1.86 19.49
CA ARG A 272 -4.87 -1.36 20.37
C ARG A 272 -3.62 -2.27 20.47
N ASN A 273 -3.79 -3.57 20.69
CA ASN A 273 -2.70 -4.53 20.79
C ASN A 273 -1.93 -4.68 19.47
N GLN A 274 -2.62 -4.58 18.32
CA GLN A 274 -1.95 -4.61 17.03
C GLN A 274 -1.17 -3.31 16.77
N LEU A 275 -1.74 -2.15 17.11
CA LEU A 275 -1.03 -0.88 17.06
C LEU A 275 0.21 -0.87 17.96
N PHE A 276 0.08 -1.36 19.20
CA PHE A 276 1.23 -1.53 20.09
C PHE A 276 2.27 -2.46 19.48
N TYR A 277 1.86 -3.60 18.92
CA TYR A 277 2.80 -4.50 18.25
C TYR A 277 3.58 -3.80 17.13
N PHE A 278 2.91 -3.00 16.28
CA PHE A 278 3.58 -2.24 15.22
C PHE A 278 4.63 -1.27 15.77
N SER A 279 4.38 -0.62 16.90
CA SER A 279 5.38 0.26 17.54
C SER A 279 6.60 -0.49 18.07
N GLN A 280 6.43 -1.77 18.45
CA GLN A 280 7.54 -2.60 18.94
C GLN A 280 8.40 -3.19 17.82
N ILE A 281 7.81 -3.45 16.64
CA ILE A 281 8.54 -4.11 15.55
C ILE A 281 9.08 -3.16 14.49
N SER A 282 8.55 -1.93 14.42
CA SER A 282 8.95 -0.97 13.39
C SER A 282 10.27 -0.30 13.77
N ASP A 283 11.32 -0.60 13.00
CA ASP A 283 12.63 0.04 13.07
C ASP A 283 12.76 1.25 12.12
N LYS A 284 11.75 1.47 11.29
CA LYS A 284 11.56 2.64 10.45
C LYS A 284 10.28 3.36 10.87
N PRO A 285 10.12 4.63 10.48
CA PRO A 285 8.85 5.33 10.58
C PRO A 285 7.70 4.49 10.03
N TRP A 286 6.53 4.64 10.65
CA TRP A 286 5.35 3.90 10.25
C TRP A 286 4.11 4.76 10.34
N ILE A 287 3.09 4.36 9.58
CA ILE A 287 1.79 5.01 9.52
C ILE A 287 0.70 3.95 9.59
N ILE A 288 -0.53 4.38 9.85
CA ILE A 288 -1.71 3.62 9.44
C ILE A 288 -2.08 4.02 8.02
N GLY A 289 -1.99 3.08 7.09
CA GLY A 289 -2.26 3.24 5.65
C GLY A 289 -3.71 3.03 5.27
N GLU A 290 -4.40 2.19 6.03
CA GLU A 290 -5.84 1.99 5.93
C GLU A 290 -6.42 1.55 7.27
N THR A 291 -7.59 2.07 7.58
CA THR A 291 -8.44 1.63 8.68
C THR A 291 -9.82 2.25 8.52
N GLY A 292 -10.83 1.70 9.18
CA GLY A 292 -12.20 2.21 9.12
C GLY A 292 -13.05 1.57 10.20
N PHE A 293 -14.22 2.15 10.42
CA PHE A 293 -15.24 1.60 11.31
C PHE A 293 -16.59 1.70 10.62
N ALA A 294 -17.20 0.56 10.33
CA ALA A 294 -18.41 0.48 9.51
C ALA A 294 -19.61 0.99 10.31
N ALA A 295 -20.24 2.06 9.83
CA ALA A 295 -21.42 2.64 10.45
C ALA A 295 -22.28 3.37 9.42
N SER A 296 -23.59 3.27 9.58
CA SER A 296 -24.56 3.94 8.72
C SER A 296 -25.79 4.37 9.51
N SER A 297 -26.37 5.51 9.14
CA SER A 297 -27.71 5.94 9.59
C SER A 297 -28.83 5.26 8.81
N PHE A 298 -28.51 4.52 7.76
CA PHE A 298 -29.46 3.83 6.90
C PHE A 298 -29.30 2.32 7.03
N ASN A 299 -30.40 1.59 6.82
CA ASN A 299 -30.30 0.15 6.67
C ASN A 299 -29.81 -0.18 5.25
N THR A 300 -28.50 -0.41 5.12
CA THR A 300 -27.86 -0.78 3.86
C THR A 300 -27.79 -2.30 3.65
N GLY A 301 -28.24 -3.09 4.63
CA GLY A 301 -28.11 -4.56 4.64
C GLY A 301 -26.66 -5.06 4.84
N LYS A 302 -25.71 -4.16 5.08
CA LYS A 302 -24.31 -4.50 5.32
C LYS A 302 -24.02 -4.65 6.82
N PRO A 303 -23.04 -5.49 7.20
CA PRO A 303 -22.60 -5.54 8.59
C PRO A 303 -21.99 -4.19 9.00
N THR A 304 -22.33 -3.73 10.20
CA THR A 304 -21.74 -2.56 10.85
C THR A 304 -20.95 -2.98 12.08
N ASP A 305 -19.92 -2.20 12.42
CA ASP A 305 -19.16 -2.36 13.66
C ASP A 305 -19.85 -1.66 14.84
N GLY A 306 -20.70 -0.68 14.53
CA GLY A 306 -21.48 0.09 15.51
C GLY A 306 -22.29 1.20 14.83
N ASP A 307 -22.62 2.23 15.59
CA ASP A 307 -23.31 3.43 15.10
C ASP A 307 -22.33 4.55 14.71
N LEU A 308 -22.86 5.68 14.22
CA LEU A 308 -22.06 6.82 13.79
C LEU A 308 -21.32 7.51 14.96
N ASN A 309 -21.81 7.40 16.20
CA ASN A 309 -21.09 7.91 17.37
C ASN A 309 -19.91 6.99 17.71
N ALA A 310 -20.08 5.67 17.60
CA ALA A 310 -19.01 4.70 17.75
C ALA A 310 -17.94 4.86 16.67
N GLN A 311 -18.32 5.18 15.42
CA GLN A 311 -17.36 5.53 14.35
C GLN A 311 -16.54 6.77 14.69
N LYS A 312 -17.19 7.82 15.20
CA LYS A 312 -16.55 9.05 15.66
C LYS A 312 -15.56 8.78 16.80
N ASP A 313 -16.01 8.03 17.81
CA ASP A 313 -15.21 7.61 18.95
C ASP A 313 -14.01 6.75 18.54
N TYR A 314 -14.23 5.82 17.62
CA TYR A 314 -13.20 4.97 17.05
C TYR A 314 -12.12 5.83 16.44
N PHE A 315 -12.45 6.66 15.44
CA PHE A 315 -11.48 7.54 14.77
C PHE A 315 -10.65 8.35 15.77
N SER A 316 -11.30 9.01 16.72
CA SER A 316 -10.64 9.82 17.74
C SER A 316 -9.65 9.02 18.60
N LYS A 317 -10.07 7.85 19.10
CA LYS A 317 -9.28 7.01 20.01
C LYS A 317 -8.12 6.32 19.28
N THR A 318 -8.36 5.82 18.08
CA THR A 318 -7.36 5.07 17.31
C THR A 318 -6.34 5.98 16.64
N TYR A 319 -6.76 7.17 16.19
CA TYR A 319 -5.82 8.20 15.73
C TYR A 319 -4.86 8.58 16.87
N GLN A 320 -5.39 8.96 18.04
CA GLN A 320 -4.57 9.37 19.17
C GLN A 320 -3.63 8.25 19.60
N TYR A 321 -4.13 7.02 19.75
CA TYR A 321 -3.30 5.90 20.14
C TYR A 321 -2.22 5.55 19.11
N CYS A 322 -2.49 5.73 17.82
CA CYS A 322 -1.46 5.61 16.78
C CYS A 322 -0.35 6.64 16.97
N MET A 323 -0.68 7.92 17.20
CA MET A 323 0.29 8.99 17.44
C MET A 323 1.07 8.77 18.75
N ASP A 324 0.38 8.36 19.83
CA ASP A 324 0.98 8.01 21.12
C ASP A 324 2.01 6.88 20.96
N CYS A 325 1.72 5.92 20.08
CA CYS A 325 2.63 4.82 19.77
C CYS A 325 3.73 5.16 18.75
N GLY A 326 3.90 6.43 18.41
CA GLY A 326 4.96 6.89 17.50
C GLY A 326 4.66 6.69 16.01
N GLY A 327 3.41 6.38 15.66
CA GLY A 327 2.95 6.44 14.27
C GLY A 327 2.96 7.89 13.78
N LEU A 328 3.33 8.10 12.51
CA LEU A 328 3.56 9.44 11.96
C LEU A 328 2.41 9.99 11.13
N ALA A 329 1.48 9.12 10.74
CA ALA A 329 0.30 9.49 9.97
C ALA A 329 -0.81 8.46 10.16
N TYR A 330 -2.02 8.87 9.80
CA TYR A 330 -3.21 8.04 9.91
C TYR A 330 -4.08 8.22 8.67
N SER A 331 -4.48 7.10 8.08
CA SER A 331 -5.21 7.03 6.83
C SER A 331 -6.55 6.35 7.01
N TRP A 332 -7.63 7.03 6.63
CA TRP A 332 -8.98 6.50 6.71
C TRP A 332 -9.39 5.86 5.38
N TRP A 333 -10.00 4.68 5.46
CA TRP A 333 -10.73 4.08 4.36
C TRP A 333 -12.20 4.42 4.57
N GLN A 334 -12.86 5.19 3.71
CA GLN A 334 -12.41 5.81 2.47
C GLN A 334 -13.26 7.07 2.23
N PHE A 335 -13.20 7.69 1.04
CA PHE A 335 -13.98 8.90 0.76
C PHE A 335 -15.50 8.73 0.84
N HIS A 336 -16.06 7.68 0.23
CA HIS A 336 -17.51 7.52 0.13
C HIS A 336 -17.92 6.07 0.40
N ASP A 337 -19.13 5.85 0.94
CA ASP A 337 -19.70 4.51 1.07
C ASP A 337 -19.92 3.88 -0.31
N VAL A 338 -19.51 2.64 -0.51
CA VAL A 338 -19.57 1.94 -1.80
C VAL A 338 -20.31 0.63 -1.66
N SER A 339 -20.99 0.16 -2.71
CA SER A 339 -21.80 -1.06 -2.65
C SER A 339 -21.03 -2.34 -2.28
N TRP A 340 -19.73 -2.41 -2.58
CA TRP A 340 -18.89 -3.61 -2.44
C TRP A 340 -18.07 -3.67 -1.14
N SER A 341 -18.18 -2.66 -0.25
CA SER A 341 -17.47 -2.59 1.03
C SER A 341 -18.44 -2.22 2.14
N PRO A 342 -18.13 -2.54 3.42
CA PRO A 342 -18.82 -1.94 4.57
C PRO A 342 -18.77 -0.40 4.51
N ASP A 343 -19.72 0.21 5.23
CA ASP A 343 -19.99 1.66 5.18
C ASP A 343 -18.98 2.46 6.03
N TYR A 344 -17.74 2.54 5.53
CA TYR A 344 -16.65 3.26 6.17
C TYR A 344 -16.52 4.73 5.74
N GLY A 345 -17.23 5.17 4.69
CA GLY A 345 -16.99 6.43 3.98
C GLY A 345 -17.00 7.68 4.87
N LEU A 346 -16.17 8.68 4.51
CA LEU A 346 -16.30 10.06 5.01
C LEU A 346 -17.66 10.65 4.64
N VAL A 347 -18.13 10.34 3.44
CA VAL A 347 -19.44 10.66 2.91
C VAL A 347 -20.25 9.36 2.82
N ASP A 348 -21.51 9.41 3.22
CA ASP A 348 -22.41 8.26 3.15
C ASP A 348 -22.98 8.04 1.75
N SER A 349 -23.75 6.97 1.58
CA SER A 349 -24.38 6.62 0.29
C SER A 349 -25.50 7.58 -0.15
N MET A 350 -25.67 8.73 0.50
CA MET A 350 -26.62 9.79 0.18
C MET A 350 -25.91 11.14 0.01
N ASP A 351 -24.59 11.11 -0.24
CA ASP A 351 -23.73 12.28 -0.39
C ASP A 351 -23.70 13.20 0.85
N GLN A 352 -23.99 12.66 2.05
CA GLN A 352 -23.92 13.40 3.31
C GLN A 352 -22.62 13.12 4.07
N LEU A 353 -22.02 14.17 4.62
CA LEU A 353 -20.84 14.06 5.46
C LEU A 353 -21.18 13.32 6.77
N LYS A 354 -20.46 12.24 7.08
CA LYS A 354 -20.62 11.52 8.35
C LYS A 354 -20.07 12.32 9.54
N PRO A 355 -20.60 12.13 10.76
CA PRO A 355 -20.25 12.96 11.92
C PRO A 355 -18.75 13.02 12.27
N PHE A 356 -18.01 11.92 12.09
CA PHE A 356 -16.56 11.93 12.36
C PHE A 356 -15.80 12.89 11.44
N GLY A 357 -16.30 13.14 10.22
CA GLY A 357 -15.71 14.09 9.28
C GLY A 357 -15.64 15.53 9.80
N GLN A 358 -16.42 15.87 10.82
CA GLN A 358 -16.42 17.21 11.43
C GLN A 358 -15.30 17.43 12.45
N MET A 359 -14.69 16.36 12.99
CA MET A 359 -13.70 16.47 14.09
C MET A 359 -12.26 16.22 13.65
N ILE A 360 -12.03 15.91 12.37
CA ILE A 360 -10.72 15.43 11.89
C ILE A 360 -9.61 16.43 12.16
N SER A 361 -9.80 17.70 11.82
CA SER A 361 -8.83 18.77 12.11
C SER A 361 -8.54 18.92 13.60
N GLU A 362 -9.55 18.78 14.46
CA GLU A 362 -9.40 18.89 15.91
C GLU A 362 -8.57 17.73 16.47
N VAL A 363 -8.90 16.50 16.06
CA VAL A 363 -8.18 15.29 16.48
C VAL A 363 -6.74 15.32 16.00
N ALA A 364 -6.51 15.70 14.74
CA ALA A 364 -5.18 15.75 14.14
C ALA A 364 -4.26 16.82 14.74
N ALA A 365 -4.82 17.82 15.43
CA ALA A 365 -4.06 18.86 16.13
C ALA A 365 -3.61 18.43 17.54
N ARG A 366 -4.07 17.29 18.05
CA ARG A 366 -3.73 16.83 19.40
C ARG A 366 -2.26 16.37 19.47
N PRO A 367 -1.52 16.74 20.52
CA PRO A 367 -0.17 16.24 20.71
C PRO A 367 -0.18 14.74 21.03
N PRO A 368 0.88 14.00 20.68
CA PRO A 368 1.06 12.61 21.12
C PRO A 368 1.44 12.55 22.60
N HIS A 369 1.04 11.46 23.25
CA HIS A 369 1.32 11.09 24.64
C HIS A 369 2.02 9.72 24.67
N PRO A 370 3.35 9.65 24.49
CA PRO A 370 4.07 8.37 24.38
C PRO A 370 3.86 7.41 25.56
N GLU A 371 3.64 7.95 26.76
CA GLU A 371 3.31 7.19 27.97
C GLU A 371 1.96 6.46 27.90
N ALA A 372 1.06 6.89 27.02
CA ALA A 372 -0.24 6.26 26.79
C ALA A 372 -0.16 5.06 25.83
N CYS A 373 0.98 4.86 25.16
CA CYS A 373 1.25 3.66 24.34
C CYS A 373 1.54 2.44 25.22
N ILE A 374 0.51 1.97 25.90
CA ILE A 374 0.50 0.73 26.66
C ILE A 374 -0.49 -0.25 26.01
N PRO A 375 -0.14 -1.53 25.87
CA PRO A 375 -1.06 -2.52 25.31
C PRO A 375 -2.16 -2.85 26.32
N ASP A 376 -3.22 -3.50 25.86
CA ASP A 376 -4.20 -4.09 26.76
C ASP A 376 -3.62 -5.34 27.46
N GLU A 377 -4.19 -5.70 28.61
CA GLU A 377 -3.75 -6.88 29.40
C GLU A 377 -3.71 -8.16 28.57
N SER A 378 -4.54 -8.25 27.54
CA SER A 378 -4.64 -9.41 26.66
C SER A 378 -3.44 -9.61 25.71
N TYR A 379 -2.53 -8.65 25.62
CA TYR A 379 -1.43 -8.66 24.65
C TYR A 379 -0.47 -9.85 24.84
N PHE A 380 -0.03 -10.08 26.07
CA PHE A 380 0.82 -11.23 26.42
C PHE A 380 0.03 -12.42 26.97
N GLN A 381 -1.30 -12.28 27.09
CA GLN A 381 -2.19 -13.27 27.70
C GLN A 381 -3.56 -13.22 27.01
N PRO A 382 -3.77 -13.97 25.91
CA PRO A 382 -5.07 -13.95 25.25
C PRO A 382 -6.20 -14.34 26.21
N ILE A 383 -7.36 -13.71 26.01
CA ILE A 383 -8.51 -13.66 26.94
C ILE A 383 -8.92 -15.03 27.52
N LYS A 384 -9.30 -15.04 28.81
CA LYS A 384 -9.85 -16.18 29.56
C LYS A 384 -11.12 -16.74 28.88
N GLY A 385 -11.25 -18.07 28.80
CA GLY A 385 -12.42 -18.73 28.20
C GLY A 385 -12.09 -19.96 27.33
N PHE A 386 -10.81 -20.26 27.18
CA PHE A 386 -10.28 -21.45 26.52
C PHE A 386 -9.85 -22.48 27.57
N THR A 387 -10.05 -23.77 27.26
CA THR A 387 -9.81 -24.88 28.20
C THR A 387 -8.38 -25.40 28.18
N ASN A 388 -7.64 -25.23 27.07
CA ASN A 388 -6.26 -25.68 26.96
C ASN A 388 -5.30 -24.50 27.07
N PHE A 389 -4.25 -24.70 27.84
CA PHE A 389 -3.18 -23.73 28.10
C PHE A 389 -1.84 -24.32 27.70
N TYR A 390 -1.01 -23.50 27.07
CA TYR A 390 0.29 -23.88 26.60
C TYR A 390 1.27 -22.74 26.82
N SER A 391 2.47 -23.08 27.30
CA SER A 391 3.54 -22.13 27.59
C SER A 391 4.83 -22.51 26.86
N GLY A 392 5.71 -21.53 26.67
CA GLY A 392 7.01 -21.77 26.09
C GLY A 392 7.91 -20.55 26.14
N LYS A 393 9.11 -20.69 25.54
CA LYS A 393 10.11 -19.64 25.46
C LYS A 393 10.67 -19.52 24.04
N ILE A 394 10.81 -18.30 23.54
CA ILE A 394 11.42 -17.99 22.26
C ILE A 394 12.81 -17.39 22.49
N ILE A 395 13.82 -17.97 21.84
CA ILE A 395 15.20 -17.52 21.89
C ILE A 395 15.80 -17.40 20.47
N ASP A 396 16.83 -16.58 20.30
CA ASP A 396 17.61 -16.48 19.06
C ASP A 396 18.70 -17.57 18.98
N GLU A 397 19.52 -17.53 17.93
CA GLU A 397 20.63 -18.47 17.72
C GLU A 397 21.70 -18.40 18.81
N ASP A 398 21.83 -17.25 19.48
CA ASP A 398 22.78 -17.03 20.57
C ASP A 398 22.18 -17.39 21.95
N GLY A 399 20.91 -17.83 21.98
CA GLY A 399 20.20 -18.20 23.21
C GLY A 399 19.59 -17.02 23.96
N ARG A 400 19.60 -15.81 23.37
CA ARG A 400 19.00 -14.61 23.96
C ARG A 400 17.47 -14.65 23.75
N PRO A 401 16.68 -14.14 24.71
CA PRO A 401 15.24 -14.02 24.52
C PRO A 401 14.83 -13.20 23.30
N VAL A 402 13.75 -13.61 22.63
CA VAL A 402 13.13 -12.83 21.55
C VAL A 402 11.80 -12.30 22.05
N ALA A 403 11.71 -10.98 22.23
CA ALA A 403 10.49 -10.27 22.60
C ALA A 403 9.56 -10.08 21.40
N HIS A 404 8.26 -9.97 21.67
CA HIS A 404 7.21 -9.69 20.67
C HIS A 404 7.19 -10.68 19.49
N ALA A 405 7.72 -11.89 19.66
CA ALA A 405 7.54 -12.94 18.67
C ALA A 405 6.04 -13.24 18.52
N LEU A 406 5.55 -13.33 17.30
CA LEU A 406 4.17 -13.69 17.01
C LEU A 406 4.03 -15.22 16.99
N ILE A 407 3.16 -15.73 17.86
CA ILE A 407 2.85 -17.16 17.97
C ILE A 407 1.41 -17.36 17.57
N VAL A 408 1.17 -18.10 16.49
CA VAL A 408 -0.17 -18.47 16.00
C VAL A 408 -0.36 -19.97 16.16
N SER A 409 -1.46 -20.36 16.80
CA SER A 409 -1.85 -21.75 16.96
C SER A 409 -2.96 -22.16 16.00
N SER A 410 -2.96 -23.43 15.62
CA SER A 410 -4.11 -24.11 15.02
C SER A 410 -4.47 -25.32 15.88
N ALA A 411 -5.76 -25.51 16.16
CA ALA A 411 -6.27 -26.62 16.96
C ALA A 411 -6.95 -27.68 16.08
N VAL A 412 -6.89 -28.96 16.50
CA VAL A 412 -7.46 -30.09 15.75
C VAL A 412 -8.95 -29.90 15.46
N ASN A 413 -9.71 -29.30 16.38
CA ASN A 413 -11.17 -29.10 16.29
C ASN A 413 -11.60 -27.69 16.77
N GLY A 414 -10.76 -26.67 16.57
CA GLY A 414 -10.99 -25.36 17.18
C GLY A 414 -10.51 -24.18 16.35
N LYS A 415 -10.99 -22.97 16.71
CA LYS A 415 -10.50 -21.71 16.15
C LYS A 415 -9.01 -21.55 16.46
N SER A 416 -8.27 -20.99 15.50
CA SER A 416 -6.89 -20.56 15.70
C SER A 416 -6.84 -19.43 16.75
N SER A 417 -5.77 -19.38 17.54
CA SER A 417 -5.50 -18.28 18.47
C SER A 417 -4.09 -17.75 18.24
N PHE A 418 -3.77 -16.60 18.81
CA PHE A 418 -2.40 -16.10 18.78
C PHE A 418 -2.05 -15.30 20.03
N THR A 419 -0.75 -15.10 20.25
CA THR A 419 -0.18 -14.34 21.36
C THR A 419 1.16 -13.74 20.92
N PHE A 420 1.72 -12.87 21.77
CA PHE A 420 3.07 -12.33 21.61
C PHE A 420 3.98 -12.80 22.76
N SER A 421 5.26 -13.02 22.48
CA SER A 421 6.23 -13.29 23.56
C SER A 421 6.55 -12.03 24.37
N ARG A 422 6.77 -12.23 25.66
CA ARG A 422 7.22 -11.22 26.63
C ARG A 422 8.66 -10.79 26.37
N PRO A 423 9.13 -9.70 27.01
CA PRO A 423 10.53 -9.26 26.93
C PRO A 423 11.56 -10.35 27.28
N ASP A 424 11.21 -11.27 28.19
CA ASP A 424 12.04 -12.42 28.58
C ASP A 424 11.91 -13.64 27.65
N GLY A 425 11.18 -13.48 26.53
CA GLY A 425 10.93 -14.48 25.50
C GLY A 425 9.85 -15.50 25.86
N THR A 426 9.30 -15.46 27.08
CA THR A 426 8.24 -16.39 27.48
C THR A 426 6.91 -16.03 26.83
N TYR A 427 6.04 -17.02 26.61
CA TYR A 427 4.70 -16.78 26.08
C TYR A 427 3.69 -17.77 26.67
N ASN A 428 2.43 -17.34 26.66
CA ASN A 428 1.28 -18.15 27.00
C ASN A 428 0.27 -18.09 25.86
N ILE A 429 -0.22 -19.24 25.40
CA ILE A 429 -1.25 -19.34 24.38
C ILE A 429 -2.37 -20.27 24.83
N TYR A 430 -3.59 -19.80 24.61
CA TYR A 430 -4.81 -20.50 24.98
C TYR A 430 -5.51 -21.05 23.75
N SER A 431 -6.16 -22.21 23.85
CA SER A 431 -6.89 -22.82 22.72
C SER A 431 -8.13 -23.60 23.14
N LYS A 432 -9.16 -23.65 22.25
CA LYS A 432 -10.42 -24.39 22.50
C LYS A 432 -10.24 -25.90 22.38
N GLY A 433 -9.16 -26.35 21.77
CA GLY A 433 -8.82 -27.75 21.62
C GLY A 433 -7.31 -27.96 21.68
N THR A 434 -6.89 -29.20 21.51
CA THR A 434 -5.46 -29.54 21.44
C THR A 434 -4.81 -28.83 20.26
N ILE A 435 -3.74 -28.08 20.53
CA ILE A 435 -2.95 -27.43 19.50
C ILE A 435 -2.26 -28.51 18.66
N SER A 436 -2.55 -28.54 17.35
CA SER A 436 -1.88 -29.44 16.40
C SER A 436 -0.64 -28.79 15.80
N VAL A 437 -0.67 -27.47 15.60
CA VAL A 437 0.39 -26.72 14.94
C VAL A 437 0.61 -25.39 15.63
N LEU A 438 1.88 -25.04 15.85
CA LEU A 438 2.31 -23.68 16.11
C LEU A 438 3.09 -23.14 14.92
N LYS A 439 2.75 -21.92 14.51
CA LYS A 439 3.56 -21.08 13.62
C LYS A 439 4.12 -19.94 14.46
N ILE A 440 5.44 -19.79 14.43
CA ILE A 440 6.17 -18.82 15.25
C ILE A 440 7.06 -18.01 14.32
N THR A 441 7.06 -16.70 14.50
CA THR A 441 7.94 -15.77 13.78
C THR A 441 8.25 -14.58 14.68
N ALA A 442 9.21 -13.77 14.28
CA ALA A 442 9.47 -12.45 14.85
C ALA A 442 10.01 -11.55 13.72
N ALA A 443 9.89 -10.24 13.88
CA ALA A 443 10.40 -9.30 12.89
C ALA A 443 11.93 -9.46 12.73
N GLY A 444 12.39 -9.72 11.50
CA GLY A 444 13.78 -10.04 11.17
C GLY A 444 14.17 -11.51 11.34
N PHE A 445 13.23 -12.42 11.66
CA PHE A 445 13.50 -13.84 11.88
C PHE A 445 12.77 -14.75 10.90
N GLU A 446 13.29 -15.95 10.66
CA GLU A 446 12.67 -16.96 9.81
C GLU A 446 11.45 -17.59 10.50
N ASN A 447 10.48 -18.04 9.69
CA ASN A 447 9.31 -18.74 10.20
C ASN A 447 9.70 -20.12 10.76
N ARG A 448 9.13 -20.48 11.91
CA ARG A 448 9.17 -21.83 12.46
C ARG A 448 7.78 -22.42 12.53
N ARG A 449 7.63 -23.65 12.04
CA ARG A 449 6.42 -24.46 12.19
C ARG A 449 6.75 -25.67 13.06
N ARG A 450 5.91 -25.95 14.05
CA ARG A 450 5.99 -27.15 14.88
C ARG A 450 4.68 -27.91 14.82
N SER A 451 4.75 -29.22 14.63
CA SER A 451 3.63 -30.15 14.67
C SER A 451 3.70 -30.95 15.98
N ALA A 452 2.57 -31.09 16.67
CA ALA A 452 2.45 -31.67 18.02
C ALA A 452 3.19 -30.86 19.11
N PHE A 453 2.47 -30.47 20.16
CA PHE A 453 3.00 -29.60 21.21
C PHE A 453 3.15 -30.35 22.54
N PHE A 454 4.32 -30.19 23.16
CA PHE A 454 4.54 -30.45 24.58
C PHE A 454 4.58 -29.09 25.29
N ASP A 455 3.95 -28.99 26.46
CA ASP A 455 4.01 -27.77 27.27
C ASP A 455 5.45 -27.44 27.68
N ASN A 456 5.73 -26.16 27.91
CA ASN A 456 7.04 -25.62 28.30
C ASN A 456 8.17 -25.87 27.28
N THR A 457 7.92 -25.60 26.00
CA THR A 457 8.93 -25.79 24.95
C THR A 457 9.74 -24.52 24.68
N THR A 458 11.05 -24.70 24.50
CA THR A 458 11.92 -23.65 23.96
C THR A 458 11.98 -23.76 22.43
N THR A 459 11.74 -22.64 21.75
CA THR A 459 11.84 -22.49 20.30
C THR A 459 12.97 -21.53 19.94
N ARG A 460 13.91 -22.01 19.13
CA ARG A 460 15.02 -21.22 18.62
C ARG A 460 14.68 -20.65 17.24
N LEU A 461 14.65 -19.32 17.12
CA LEU A 461 14.47 -18.62 15.86
C LEU A 461 15.84 -18.31 15.24
N LYS A 462 15.89 -18.44 13.91
CA LYS A 462 17.06 -18.08 13.10
C LYS A 462 16.85 -16.70 12.50
N LYS A 463 17.88 -15.85 12.48
CA LYS A 463 17.77 -14.55 11.80
C LYS A 463 17.55 -14.76 10.30
N SER A 464 16.69 -13.93 9.71
CA SER A 464 16.52 -13.91 8.27
C SER A 464 17.73 -13.22 7.63
N VAL A 465 18.73 -14.01 7.21
CA VAL A 465 19.91 -13.50 6.49
C VAL A 465 19.69 -13.66 4.98
N VAL A 466 19.97 -12.59 4.23
CA VAL A 466 19.98 -12.59 2.77
C VAL A 466 21.43 -12.61 2.28
N ASP A 467 21.79 -13.60 1.48
CA ASP A 467 23.08 -13.64 0.78
C ASP A 467 22.98 -12.83 -0.52
N GLU A 468 23.68 -11.70 -0.58
CA GLU A 468 23.66 -10.79 -1.74
C GLU A 468 24.25 -11.43 -3.01
N LYS A 469 25.09 -12.46 -2.89
CA LYS A 469 25.71 -13.11 -4.06
C LYS A 469 24.71 -13.97 -4.84
N THR A 470 23.87 -14.74 -4.15
CA THR A 470 22.83 -15.56 -4.80
C THR A 470 21.71 -14.71 -5.44
N PHE A 471 21.59 -13.44 -5.04
CA PHE A 471 20.63 -12.47 -5.57
C PHE A 471 21.01 -12.02 -6.98
N TYR A 472 22.25 -11.58 -7.22
CA TYR A 472 22.69 -11.07 -8.53
C TYR A 472 22.55 -12.10 -9.64
N GLU A 473 22.84 -13.37 -9.35
CA GLU A 473 22.72 -14.46 -10.32
C GLU A 473 21.24 -14.73 -10.71
N ARG A 474 20.31 -14.58 -9.77
CA ARG A 474 18.87 -14.79 -10.00
C ARG A 474 18.19 -13.62 -10.73
N VAL A 475 18.58 -12.38 -10.43
CA VAL A 475 18.08 -11.20 -11.17
C VAL A 475 18.48 -11.30 -12.64
N LYS A 476 19.73 -11.69 -12.92
CA LYS A 476 20.22 -11.86 -14.29
C LYS A 476 19.46 -12.93 -15.07
N SER A 477 19.13 -14.07 -14.44
CA SER A 477 18.33 -15.11 -15.09
C SER A 477 16.88 -14.67 -15.36
N ASN A 478 16.27 -13.92 -14.44
CA ASN A 478 14.91 -13.42 -14.60
C ASN A 478 14.82 -12.37 -15.71
N ASN A 479 15.82 -11.50 -15.84
CA ASN A 479 15.87 -10.52 -16.93
C ASN A 479 15.97 -11.18 -18.31
N TYR A 480 16.70 -12.28 -18.45
CA TYR A 480 16.75 -13.03 -19.72
C TYR A 480 15.40 -13.66 -20.08
N ALA A 481 14.77 -14.35 -19.12
CA ALA A 481 13.45 -14.94 -19.32
C ALA A 481 12.41 -13.86 -19.66
N PHE A 482 12.55 -12.68 -19.07
CA PHE A 482 11.70 -11.53 -19.36
C PHE A 482 11.94 -10.92 -20.74
N CYS A 483 13.19 -10.69 -21.18
CA CYS A 483 13.44 -10.18 -22.54
C CYS A 483 12.90 -11.16 -23.60
N LYS A 484 12.93 -12.47 -23.32
CA LYS A 484 12.27 -13.48 -24.17
C LYS A 484 10.74 -13.31 -24.16
N HIS A 485 10.14 -13.09 -23.00
CA HIS A 485 8.70 -12.86 -22.87
C HIS A 485 8.23 -11.60 -23.61
N LEU A 486 8.96 -10.48 -23.49
CA LEU A 486 8.71 -9.24 -24.26
C LEU A 486 8.78 -9.48 -25.77
N ALA A 487 9.73 -10.29 -26.23
CA ALA A 487 9.83 -10.65 -27.65
C ALA A 487 8.62 -11.46 -28.13
N GLU A 488 8.01 -12.27 -27.25
CA GLU A 488 6.79 -13.02 -27.54
C GLU A 488 5.56 -12.09 -27.53
N GLN A 489 5.42 -11.22 -26.53
CA GLN A 489 4.30 -10.26 -26.43
C GLN A 489 4.28 -9.24 -27.58
N SER A 490 5.44 -8.70 -27.94
CA SER A 490 5.55 -7.74 -29.05
C SER A 490 5.08 -8.32 -30.38
N ARG A 491 5.34 -9.62 -30.62
CA ARG A 491 4.84 -10.32 -31.79
C ARG A 491 3.32 -10.37 -31.80
N ASP A 492 2.71 -10.70 -30.66
CA ASP A 492 1.26 -10.85 -30.55
C ASP A 492 0.56 -9.47 -30.59
N HIS A 493 1.18 -8.43 -30.02
CA HIS A 493 0.73 -7.04 -30.13
C HIS A 493 0.73 -6.53 -31.57
N CYS A 494 1.81 -6.74 -32.32
CA CYS A 494 1.85 -6.31 -33.72
C CYS A 494 0.83 -7.06 -34.60
N ILE A 495 0.48 -8.31 -34.26
CA ILE A 495 -0.60 -9.04 -34.94
C ILE A 495 -1.96 -8.40 -34.63
N PHE A 496 -2.17 -7.98 -33.38
CA PHE A 496 -3.40 -7.31 -32.96
C PHE A 496 -3.55 -5.91 -33.57
N GLU A 497 -2.52 -5.06 -33.45
CA GLU A 497 -2.52 -3.67 -33.92
C GLU A 497 -2.68 -3.59 -35.45
N CYS A 498 -1.94 -4.43 -36.18
CA CYS A 498 -1.82 -4.30 -37.62
C CYS A 498 -2.73 -5.23 -38.43
N GLY A 499 -3.48 -6.13 -37.79
CA GLY A 499 -4.27 -7.13 -38.51
C GLY A 499 -3.37 -7.90 -39.50
N ASN A 500 -3.72 -7.94 -40.79
CA ASN A 500 -2.92 -8.56 -41.87
C ASN A 500 -2.03 -7.57 -42.65
N ASP A 501 -1.87 -6.33 -42.21
CA ASP A 501 -0.99 -5.36 -42.87
C ASP A 501 0.48 -5.67 -42.54
N ASP A 502 1.21 -6.20 -43.52
CA ASP A 502 2.61 -6.57 -43.36
C ASP A 502 3.56 -5.37 -43.20
N THR A 503 3.20 -4.19 -43.74
CA THR A 503 4.00 -2.98 -43.60
C THR A 503 3.89 -2.46 -42.17
N CYS A 504 2.66 -2.36 -41.66
CA CYS A 504 2.41 -2.01 -40.27
C CYS A 504 3.08 -3.00 -39.31
N ARG A 505 2.96 -4.32 -39.56
CA ARG A 505 3.61 -5.35 -38.72
C ARG A 505 5.13 -5.18 -38.69
N LYS A 506 5.74 -4.85 -39.83
CA LYS A 506 7.19 -4.66 -39.94
C LYS A 506 7.65 -3.42 -39.18
N GLU A 507 6.92 -2.31 -39.28
CA GLU A 507 7.19 -1.10 -38.52
C GLU A 507 6.98 -1.31 -37.02
N CYS A 508 5.89 -1.96 -36.63
CA CYS A 508 5.62 -2.33 -35.26
C CYS A 508 6.73 -3.21 -34.67
N ARG A 509 7.17 -4.25 -35.39
CA ARG A 509 8.29 -5.11 -34.95
C ARG A 509 9.60 -4.34 -34.82
N ALA A 510 9.90 -3.42 -35.74
CA ALA A 510 11.10 -2.60 -35.65
C ALA A 510 11.13 -1.71 -34.39
N ARG A 511 9.96 -1.22 -33.93
CA ARG A 511 9.84 -0.51 -32.64
C ARG A 511 10.21 -1.42 -31.47
N PHE A 512 9.68 -2.66 -31.44
CA PHE A 512 9.95 -3.60 -30.36
C PHE A 512 11.35 -4.23 -30.40
N GLU A 513 11.93 -4.46 -31.57
CA GLU A 513 13.32 -4.94 -31.70
C GLU A 513 14.30 -3.93 -31.08
N LYS A 514 14.00 -2.64 -31.16
CA LYS A 514 14.76 -1.60 -30.45
C LYS A 514 14.67 -1.79 -28.94
N GLU A 515 13.48 -2.06 -28.40
CA GLU A 515 13.28 -2.33 -26.95
C GLU A 515 13.97 -3.62 -26.49
N ILE A 516 13.87 -4.71 -27.25
CA ILE A 516 14.53 -5.98 -26.95
C ILE A 516 16.06 -5.81 -26.99
N ARG A 517 16.57 -5.01 -27.93
CA ARG A 517 18.00 -4.69 -28.03
C ARG A 517 18.47 -3.87 -26.83
N LEU A 518 17.68 -2.91 -26.36
CA LEU A 518 17.96 -2.16 -25.13
C LEU A 518 17.96 -3.08 -23.91
N CYS A 519 16.95 -3.96 -23.77
CA CYS A 519 16.86 -5.00 -22.72
C CYS A 519 18.13 -5.89 -22.70
N ASN A 520 18.64 -6.27 -23.86
CA ASN A 520 19.85 -7.10 -23.98
C ASN A 520 21.16 -6.35 -23.71
N ILE A 521 21.23 -5.03 -23.96
CA ILE A 521 22.41 -4.21 -23.67
C ILE A 521 22.55 -4.00 -22.16
N GLU A 522 21.44 -3.76 -21.47
CA GLU A 522 21.40 -3.62 -20.01
C GLU A 522 21.82 -4.92 -19.30
N ASN A 523 21.46 -6.09 -19.84
CA ASN A 523 21.89 -7.40 -19.30
C ASN A 523 23.41 -7.69 -19.43
N LYS A 524 24.13 -6.93 -20.26
CA LYS A 524 25.58 -7.09 -20.48
C LYS A 524 26.43 -6.12 -19.63
N LYS A 525 25.81 -5.09 -19.07
CA LYS A 525 26.43 -4.19 -18.09
C LYS A 525 26.20 -4.74 -16.68
#